data_AF-A0A556MFE1-F1
#
_entry.id   AF-A0A556MFE1-F1
#
_cell.length_a   1.000
_cell.length_b   1.000
_cell.length_c   1.000
_cell.angle_alpha   90.00
_cell.angle_beta   90.00
_cell.angle_gamma   90.00
#
_symmetry.space_group_name_H-M   'P 1'
#
loop_
_entity.id
_entity.type
_entity.pdbx_description
1 polymer ?
#
loop_
_entity_poly.entity_id
_entity_poly.type
_entity_poly.pdbx_seq_one_letter_code
_entity_poly.pdbx_strand_id
1 'polypeptide(L)' 'MENNFFVVTVNNTDYKVKMSSVIPPLYDVFCGEAYHQIGKTDAGLWVYVETPSCVQHMPLQEIGEAIDIHFSLDSEEVN' A
#
# COMPACT_ATOMS: atom_id res chain seq x y z
N MET A 1 -6.17 -9.79 -14.43
CA MET A 1 -6.13 -9.38 -13.02
C MET A 1 -6.77 -8.01 -12.97
N GLU A 2 -7.91 -7.87 -12.30
CA GLU A 2 -8.66 -6.62 -12.25
C GLU A 2 -7.80 -5.50 -11.66
N ASN A 3 -7.81 -4.33 -12.31
CA ASN A 3 -7.17 -3.12 -11.81
C ASN A 3 -7.99 -2.53 -10.65
N ASN A 4 -8.15 -3.29 -9.57
CA ASN A 4 -8.91 -2.84 -8.41
C ASN A 4 -8.03 -1.93 -7.56
N PHE A 5 -8.33 -0.64 -7.65
CA PHE A 5 -7.82 0.34 -6.71
C PHE A 5 -8.68 0.30 -5.45
N PHE A 6 -8.05 0.42 -4.30
CA PHE A 6 -8.71 0.66 -3.02
C PHE A 6 -8.11 1.89 -2.36
N VAL A 7 -8.74 2.38 -1.30
CA VAL A 7 -8.29 3.55 -0.56
C VAL A 7 -8.02 3.14 0.87
N VAL A 8 -6.88 3.58 1.40
CA VAL A 8 -6.56 3.50 2.83
C VAL A 8 -6.38 4.92 3.36
N THR A 9 -6.96 5.20 4.52
CA THR A 9 -6.86 6.52 5.16
C THR A 9 -5.86 6.43 6.30
N VAL A 10 -4.80 7.23 6.24
CA VAL A 10 -3.74 7.32 7.25
C VAL A 10 -3.57 8.79 7.63
N ASN A 11 -3.61 9.12 8.92
CA ASN A 11 -3.47 10.50 9.41
C ASN A 11 -4.40 11.50 8.71
N ASN A 12 -5.67 11.13 8.49
CA ASN A 12 -6.67 11.91 7.73
C ASN A 12 -6.28 12.22 6.28
N THR A 13 -5.36 11.45 5.71
CA THR A 13 -4.96 11.53 4.30
C THR A 13 -5.36 10.25 3.59
N ASP A 14 -6.04 10.38 2.47
CA ASP A 14 -6.45 9.24 1.64
C ASP A 14 -5.34 8.87 0.67
N TYR A 15 -4.89 7.62 0.75
CA TYR A 15 -3.94 7.01 -0.15
C TYR A 15 -4.67 6.04 -1.06
N LYS A 16 -4.61 6.30 -2.36
CA LYS A 16 -5.14 5.38 -3.36
C LYS A 16 -4.07 4.31 -3.60
N VAL A 17 -4.43 3.04 -3.45
CA VAL A 17 -3.53 1.91 -3.52
C VAL A 17 -3.98 0.97 -4.63
N LYS A 18 -3.01 0.39 -5.34
CA LYS A 18 -3.22 -0.69 -6.30
C LYS A 18 -2.20 -1.79 -6.07
N MET A 19 -2.65 -3.04 -6.08
CA MET A 19 -1.72 -4.17 -6.08
C MET A 19 -1.03 -4.28 -7.45
N SER A 20 0.29 -4.19 -7.46
CA SER A 20 1.14 -4.24 -8.65
C SER A 20 1.68 -5.66 -8.90
N SER A 21 1.99 -6.38 -7.81
CA SER A 21 2.43 -7.78 -7.85
C SER A 21 1.89 -8.53 -6.63
N VAL A 22 1.58 -9.81 -6.80
CA VAL A 22 1.13 -10.70 -5.71
C VAL A 22 2.32 -11.40 -5.03
N ILE A 23 3.35 -11.77 -5.81
CA ILE A 23 4.52 -12.51 -5.31
C ILE A 23 5.80 -11.95 -5.96
N PRO A 24 6.62 -11.16 -5.24
CA PRO A 24 6.35 -10.63 -3.90
C PRO A 24 5.16 -9.64 -3.91
N PRO A 25 4.46 -9.41 -2.77
CA PRO A 25 3.41 -8.41 -2.67
C PRO A 25 3.98 -7.00 -2.86
N LEU A 26 3.57 -6.33 -3.94
CA LEU A 26 3.97 -4.96 -4.25
C LEU A 26 2.73 -4.10 -4.46
N TYR A 27 2.79 -2.87 -3.97
CA TYR A 27 1.68 -1.93 -4.01
C TYR A 27 2.10 -0.59 -4.56
N ASP A 28 1.36 -0.11 -5.54
CA ASP A 28 1.43 1.22 -6.11
C ASP A 28 0.57 2.16 -5.25
N VAL A 29 1.20 3.15 -4.61
CA VAL A 29 0.55 4.10 -3.70
C VAL A 29 0.56 5.50 -4.29
N PHE A 30 -0.60 6.13 -4.32
CA PHE A 30 -0.83 7.46 -4.88
C PHE A 30 -1.40 8.40 -3.81
N CYS A 31 -0.84 9.60 -3.71
CA CYS A 31 -1.35 10.70 -2.90
C CYS A 31 -1.29 12.00 -3.70
N GLY A 32 -2.41 12.41 -4.31
CA GLY A 32 -2.41 13.50 -5.28
C GLY A 32 -1.57 13.13 -6.51
N GLU A 33 -0.51 13.91 -6.77
CA GLU A 33 0.44 13.66 -7.87
C GLU A 33 1.63 12.78 -7.46
N ALA A 34 1.82 12.53 -6.16
CA ALA A 34 2.90 11.67 -5.68
C ALA A 34 2.58 10.19 -5.93
N TYR A 35 3.58 9.46 -6.43
CA TYR A 35 3.52 8.03 -6.72
C TYR A 35 4.73 7.33 -6.13
N HIS A 36 4.49 6.24 -5.39
CA HIS A 36 5.53 5.36 -4.89
C HIS A 36 5.10 3.90 -4.96
N GLN A 37 6.03 3.03 -5.32
CA GLN A 37 5.85 1.59 -5.13
C GLN A 37 6.44 1.17 -3.79
N ILE A 38 5.66 0.43 -3.01
CA ILE A 38 6.04 -0.08 -1.70
C ILE A 38 5.91 -1.60 -1.69
N GLY A 39 6.71 -2.24 -0.84
CA GLY A 39 6.70 -3.68 -0.66
C GLY A 39 6.97 -4.03 0.79
N LYS A 40 6.64 -5.27 1.16
CA LYS A 40 6.89 -5.80 2.49
C LYS A 40 8.10 -6.73 2.45
N THR A 41 9.06 -6.47 3.33
CA THR A 41 10.24 -7.33 3.49
C THR A 41 9.88 -8.61 4.24
N ASP A 42 10.76 -9.61 4.20
CA ASP A 42 10.60 -10.87 4.97
C ASP A 42 10.56 -10.63 6.49
N ALA A 43 11.10 -9.49 6.95
CA ALA A 43 11.03 -9.07 8.35
C ALA A 43 9.71 -8.36 8.71
N GLY A 44 8.78 -8.23 7.78
CA GLY A 44 7.48 -7.56 7.97
C GLY A 44 7.53 -6.04 7.89
N LEU A 45 8.66 -5.43 7.51
CA LEU A 45 8.81 -3.99 7.37
C LEU A 45 8.38 -3.53 5.97
N TRP A 46 7.68 -2.39 5.92
CA TRP A 46 7.27 -1.74 4.68
C TRP A 46 8.34 -0.77 4.18
N VAL A 47 8.72 -0.92 2.91
CA VAL A 47 9.83 -0.18 2.29
C VAL A 47 9.45 0.33 0.91
N TYR A 48 10.10 1.41 0.46
CA TYR A 48 10.09 1.80 -0.94
C TYR A 48 10.82 0.75 -1.78
N VAL A 49 10.23 0.38 -2.92
CA VAL A 49 10.82 -0.57 -3.87
C VAL A 49 11.65 0.17 -4.93
N GLU A 50 11.29 1.41 -5.23
CA GLU A 50 12.03 2.30 -6.11
C GLU A 50 12.39 3.60 -5.40
N THR A 51 13.47 4.24 -5.85
CA THR A 51 13.84 5.55 -5.31
C THR A 51 12.76 6.54 -5.70
N PRO A 52 12.11 7.20 -4.73
CA PRO A 52 11.00 8.10 -5.00
C PRO A 52 11.44 9.21 -5.96
N SER A 53 10.72 9.41 -7.07
CA SER A 53 10.94 10.56 -7.97
C SER A 53 10.53 11.89 -7.33
N CYS A 54 9.75 11.83 -6.25
CA CYS A 54 9.21 12.94 -5.49
C CYS A 54 9.80 12.97 -4.06
N VAL A 55 10.09 14.16 -3.54
CA VAL A 55 10.64 14.39 -2.18
C VAL A 55 9.59 14.17 -1.08
N GLN A 56 8.34 13.87 -1.43
CA GLN A 56 7.26 13.68 -0.47
C GLN A 56 7.43 12.34 0.27
N HIS A 57 7.91 12.41 1.50
CA HIS A 57 7.96 11.27 2.40
C HIS A 57 6.54 10.85 2.79
N MET A 58 6.19 9.60 2.51
CA MET A 58 4.94 8.98 2.92
C MET A 58 5.15 8.17 4.22
N PRO A 59 4.15 8.08 5.11
CA PRO A 59 4.22 7.24 6.29
C PRO A 59 4.07 5.76 5.92
N LEU A 60 5.12 5.18 5.33
CA LEU A 60 5.11 3.85 4.71
C LEU A 60 4.59 2.74 5.62
N GLN A 61 5.04 2.75 6.88
CA GLN A 61 4.67 1.72 7.83
C GLN A 61 3.16 1.73 8.11
N GLU A 62 2.60 2.92 8.34
CA GLU A 62 1.16 3.10 8.62
C GLU A 62 0.30 2.78 7.39
N ILE A 63 0.77 3.16 6.19
CA ILE A 63 0.10 2.80 4.92
C ILE A 63 0.09 1.29 4.74
N GLY A 64 1.24 0.65 4.96
CA GLY A 64 1.39 -0.79 4.84
C GLY A 64 0.52 -1.56 5.83
N GLU A 65 0.46 -1.12 7.09
CA GLU A 65 -0.43 -1.69 8.10
C GLU A 65 -1.91 -1.53 7.71
N ALA A 66 -2.30 -0.39 7.14
CA ALA A 66 -3.66 -0.20 6.65
C ALA A 66 -4.00 -1.11 5.46
N ILE A 67 -3.02 -1.41 4.59
CA ILE A 67 -3.16 -2.42 3.53
C ILE A 67 -3.35 -3.82 4.14
N ASP A 68 -2.53 -4.20 5.13
CA ASP A 68 -2.66 -5.49 5.82
C ASP A 68 -4.07 -5.67 6.42
N ILE A 69 -4.61 -4.62 7.07
CA ILE A 69 -5.96 -4.62 7.64
C ILE A 69 -7.03 -4.77 6.55
N HIS A 70 -6.91 -4.05 5.42
CA HIS A 70 -7.86 -4.11 4.31
C HIS A 70 -8.07 -5.55 3.82
N PHE A 71 -6.98 -6.29 3.59
CA PHE A 71 -7.04 -7.68 3.15
C PHE A 71 -7.36 -8.68 4.28
N SER A 72 -7.10 -8.33 5.54
CA SER A 72 -7.49 -9.16 6.69
C SER A 72 -9.00 -9.14 6.92
N LEU A 73 -9.66 -8.01 6.70
CA LEU A 73 -11.11 -7.87 6.84
C LEU A 73 -11.90 -8.62 5.76
N ASP A 74 -11.38 -8.67 4.52
CA ASP A 74 -11.96 -9.50 3.45
C ASP A 74 -11.91 -11.01 3.76
N SER A 75 -11.11 -11.43 4.75
CA SER A 75 -10.98 -12.82 5.16
C SER A 75 -12.03 -13.28 6.19
N GLU A 76 -12.77 -12.35 6.82
CA GLU A 76 -13.73 -12.65 7.88
C GLU A 76 -15.20 -12.74 7.40
N GLU A 77 -15.51 -12.44 6.13
CA GLU A 77 -16.87 -12.59 5.55
C GLU A 77 -17.16 -14.00 4.99
N VAL A 78 -16.50 -15.05 5.50
CA VAL A 78 -16.80 -16.45 5.15
C VAL A 78 -17.06 -17.27 6.41
N ASN A 79 -18.22 -17.06 7.04
CA ASN A 79 -18.84 -18.01 7.97
C ASN A 79 -20.36 -17.93 7.94
#